data_AF-A0A372FF46-F1
#
_entry.id   AF-A0A372FF46-F1
#
_cell.length_a   1.000
_cell.length_b   1.000
_cell.length_c   1.000
_cell.angle_alpha   90.00
_cell.angle_beta   90.00
_cell.angle_gamma   90.00
#
_symmetry.space_group_name_H-M   'P 1'
#
loop_
_entity.id
_entity.type
_entity.pdbx_description
1 polymer ?
#
loop_
_entity_poly.entity_id
_entity_poly.type
_entity_poly.pdbx_seq_one_letter_code
_entity_poly.pdbx_strand_id
1 'polypeptide(L)'
;MRTIAILAFCWAIMPTVLAQHSITLRDTRIDIKPVGYHIADVKDGRPQKNGIGTIITSLNDKSSITITGGVKNGIQNFIAKNLAKDVNTVPILYNLKTLTVAESRKEGAVNGKMTLSVSFERIGKNDTVALVTSDVFMDYKRSIVASPNMNNLESVLNQLIVQTLDYFTDWMQINNEKHEALNKGVEIFIMPDFKKNDKDTIYYETRKINWDDFRGKPNSMRYGAAIFSNFGYHSSFKVSKGLIQAFVETRTYMVRGMSWANESAKTDYSLAHEQLHFDITKLVVERFKKKVKAMHAESIEDLNSMIQYEYLESYREMNRLQKEYDDESRHSLDTFKQAEWVQKVKMWLSEVVG
;
A
#
# COMPACT_ATOMS: atom_id res chain seq x y z
N MET A 1 62.42 -18.10 59.56
CA MET A 1 61.59 -18.03 58.33
C MET A 1 60.37 -18.94 58.51
N ARG A 2 59.18 -18.42 58.15
CA ARG A 2 57.93 -19.13 57.75
C ARG A 2 57.13 -19.87 58.86
N THR A 3 55.81 -19.72 59.02
CA THR A 3 54.75 -18.94 58.33
C THR A 3 53.52 -18.94 59.24
N ILE A 4 52.87 -17.79 59.46
CA ILE A 4 51.57 -17.69 60.15
C ILE A 4 50.46 -17.83 59.09
N ALA A 5 49.57 -18.80 59.26
CA ALA A 5 48.40 -18.97 58.41
C ALA A 5 47.25 -18.10 58.95
N ILE A 6 46.94 -17.02 58.24
CA ILE A 6 45.76 -16.19 58.48
C ILE A 6 44.60 -16.83 57.73
N LEU A 7 43.62 -17.38 58.45
CA LEU A 7 42.32 -17.76 57.87
C LEU A 7 41.52 -16.48 57.58
N ALA A 8 41.42 -16.11 56.30
CA ALA A 8 40.49 -15.10 55.84
C ALA A 8 39.10 -15.73 55.70
N PHE A 9 38.17 -15.33 56.56
CA PHE A 9 36.77 -15.76 56.50
C PHE A 9 36.05 -14.92 55.44
N CYS A 10 35.99 -15.40 54.20
CA CYS A 10 35.19 -14.78 53.14
C CYS A 10 33.69 -14.92 53.47
N TRP A 11 33.07 -13.84 53.94
CA TRP A 11 31.61 -13.72 53.90
C TRP A 11 31.17 -13.60 52.44
N ALA A 12 30.69 -14.71 51.87
CA ALA A 12 29.97 -14.68 50.61
C ALA A 12 28.63 -13.96 50.85
N ILE A 13 28.54 -12.69 50.47
CA ILE A 13 27.27 -11.99 50.34
C ILE A 13 26.54 -12.66 49.17
N MET A 14 25.66 -13.61 49.49
CA MET A 14 24.69 -14.14 48.54
C MET A 14 23.85 -12.96 48.04
N PRO A 15 23.82 -12.65 46.73
CA PRO A 15 22.92 -11.64 46.22
C PRO A 15 21.50 -12.07 46.55
N THR A 16 20.79 -11.24 47.29
CA THR A 16 19.35 -11.39 47.50
C THR A 16 18.68 -11.33 46.13
N VAL A 17 18.26 -12.49 45.63
CA VAL A 17 17.39 -12.56 44.45
C VAL A 17 16.09 -11.87 44.86
N LEU A 18 15.93 -10.60 44.48
CA LEU A 18 14.66 -9.90 44.65
C LEU A 18 13.58 -10.75 43.98
N ALA A 19 12.54 -11.10 44.73
CA ALA A 19 11.40 -11.84 44.19
C ALA A 19 10.79 -11.05 43.02
N GLN A 20 11.02 -11.53 41.80
CA GLN A 20 10.52 -10.90 40.59
C GLN A 20 9.04 -11.28 40.42
N HIS A 21 8.16 -10.29 40.54
CA HIS A 21 6.74 -10.50 40.32
C HIS A 21 6.49 -10.62 38.81
N SER A 22 5.86 -11.71 38.39
CA SER A 22 5.58 -11.96 36.98
C SER A 22 4.15 -12.45 36.77
N ILE A 23 3.53 -11.93 35.71
CA ILE A 23 2.27 -12.44 35.18
C ILE A 23 2.61 -13.62 34.25
N THR A 24 2.05 -14.78 34.54
CA THR A 24 2.08 -15.93 33.64
C THR A 24 0.73 -16.01 32.95
N LEU A 25 0.68 -15.81 31.63
CA LEU A 25 -0.55 -15.96 30.84
C LEU A 25 -0.85 -17.45 30.66
N ARG A 26 -1.85 -17.97 31.38
CA ARG A 26 -2.27 -19.37 31.25
C ARG A 26 -3.16 -19.59 30.05
N ASP A 27 -3.10 -20.79 29.51
CA ASP A 27 -3.88 -21.20 28.35
C ASP A 27 -5.38 -21.13 28.69
N THR A 28 -6.08 -20.16 28.08
CA THR A 28 -7.51 -19.91 28.20
C THR A 28 -8.04 -19.58 26.83
N ARG A 29 -8.98 -20.38 26.31
CA ARG A 29 -9.56 -20.19 24.97
C ARG A 29 -10.10 -18.77 24.80
N ILE A 30 -9.75 -18.13 23.69
CA ILE A 30 -10.30 -16.85 23.25
C ILE A 30 -11.49 -17.15 22.33
N ASP A 31 -12.70 -16.77 22.75
CA ASP A 31 -13.93 -16.99 21.97
C ASP A 31 -14.18 -15.86 20.96
N ILE A 32 -13.15 -15.59 20.14
CA ILE A 32 -13.20 -14.67 19.01
C ILE A 32 -12.91 -15.49 17.76
N LYS A 33 -13.69 -15.27 16.70
CA LYS A 33 -13.43 -15.86 15.38
C LYS A 33 -12.87 -14.78 14.46
N PRO A 34 -11.55 -14.78 14.18
CA PRO A 34 -10.96 -13.84 13.23
C PRO A 34 -11.67 -13.86 11.87
N VAL A 35 -11.87 -12.66 11.30
CA VAL A 35 -12.55 -12.48 10.01
C VAL A 35 -11.55 -11.98 8.97
N GLY A 36 -11.10 -12.87 8.09
CA GLY A 36 -10.19 -12.50 7.00
C GLY A 36 -8.75 -12.20 7.43
N TYR A 37 -8.37 -12.50 8.67
CA TYR A 37 -7.01 -12.31 9.16
C TYR A 37 -6.57 -13.41 10.13
N HIS A 38 -5.26 -13.51 10.35
CA HIS A 38 -4.68 -14.24 11.48
C HIS A 38 -3.52 -13.43 12.09
N ILE A 39 -3.31 -13.59 13.40
CA ILE A 39 -2.12 -13.03 14.06
C ILE A 39 -0.92 -13.91 13.71
N ALA A 40 0.00 -13.36 12.93
CA ALA A 40 1.18 -14.06 12.42
C ALA A 40 2.38 -13.90 13.37
N ASP A 41 2.58 -12.71 13.94
CA ASP A 41 3.64 -12.44 14.89
C ASP A 41 3.21 -11.36 15.91
N VAL A 42 3.96 -11.26 17.00
CA VAL A 42 3.81 -10.21 18.02
C VAL A 42 5.10 -9.42 18.10
N LYS A 43 4.99 -8.10 18.23
CA LYS A 43 6.14 -7.21 18.44
C LYS A 43 5.97 -6.43 19.73
N ASP A 44 6.99 -6.46 20.59
CA ASP A 44 7.13 -5.49 21.68
C ASP A 44 7.74 -4.19 21.13
N GLY A 45 6.86 -3.36 20.55
CA GLY A 45 7.18 -2.05 20.00
C GLY A 45 7.18 -0.94 21.05
N ARG A 46 7.02 -1.26 22.34
CA ARG A 46 6.99 -0.28 23.42
C ARG A 46 8.34 0.41 23.53
N PRO A 47 8.38 1.73 23.82
CA PRO A 47 9.63 2.43 24.06
C PRO A 47 10.31 1.98 25.36
N GLN A 48 9.53 1.62 26.38
CA GLN A 48 10.02 1.13 27.66
C GLN A 48 9.84 -0.39 27.76
N LYS A 49 10.97 -1.11 27.78
CA LYS A 49 10.99 -2.59 27.79
C LYS A 49 11.29 -3.20 29.16
N ASN A 50 11.65 -2.37 30.14
CA ASN A 50 11.97 -2.79 31.50
C ASN A 50 10.69 -3.06 32.29
N GLY A 51 10.07 -4.22 32.05
CA GLY A 51 8.83 -4.64 32.68
C GLY A 51 7.58 -3.97 32.11
N ILE A 52 6.50 -4.01 32.89
CA ILE A 52 5.19 -3.44 32.53
C ILE A 52 4.70 -2.42 33.56
N GLY A 53 5.57 -1.94 34.47
CA GLY A 53 5.23 -0.97 35.51
C GLY A 53 5.57 -1.48 36.90
N THR A 54 4.87 -0.96 37.91
CA THR A 54 5.11 -1.32 39.31
C THR A 54 3.83 -1.64 40.05
N ILE A 55 3.92 -2.60 40.96
CA ILE A 55 2.84 -3.02 41.86
C ILE A 55 3.23 -2.77 43.32
N ILE A 56 2.23 -2.59 44.17
CA ILE A 56 2.37 -2.40 45.61
C ILE A 56 2.41 -3.78 46.30
N THR A 57 3.54 -4.13 46.92
CA THR A 57 3.73 -5.43 47.59
C THR A 57 3.55 -5.34 49.10
N SER A 58 3.77 -4.18 49.69
CA SER A 58 3.54 -3.92 51.12
C SER A 58 3.07 -2.49 51.35
N LEU A 59 2.87 -2.09 52.61
CA LEU A 59 2.47 -0.73 52.98
C LEU A 59 3.38 0.35 52.36
N ASN A 60 4.69 0.08 52.31
CA ASN A 60 5.71 1.04 51.87
C ASN A 60 6.50 0.57 50.65
N ASP A 61 6.33 -0.68 50.21
CA ASP A 61 7.14 -1.27 49.15
C ASP A 61 6.39 -1.37 47.83
N LYS A 62 7.12 -1.09 46.75
CA LYS A 62 6.71 -1.35 45.38
C LYS A 62 7.71 -2.31 44.73
N SER A 63 7.24 -3.08 43.77
CA SER A 63 8.08 -3.97 42.98
C SER A 63 7.75 -3.87 41.51
N SER A 64 8.77 -4.02 40.66
CA SER A 64 8.57 -4.10 39.21
C SER A 64 7.80 -5.37 38.86
N ILE A 65 6.93 -5.26 37.87
CA ILE A 65 6.16 -6.39 37.34
C ILE A 65 6.58 -6.70 35.90
N THR A 66 6.64 -7.98 35.59
CA THR A 66 7.06 -8.51 34.29
C THR A 66 6.08 -9.55 33.76
N ILE A 67 6.30 -10.05 32.55
CA ILE A 67 5.59 -11.20 31.99
C ILE A 67 6.57 -12.37 31.90
N THR A 68 6.15 -13.55 32.34
CA THR A 68 6.97 -14.76 32.26
C THR A 68 7.37 -15.04 30.80
N GLY A 69 8.67 -15.21 30.54
CA GLY A 69 9.20 -15.39 29.18
C GLY A 69 9.35 -14.10 28.35
N GLY A 70 9.00 -12.94 28.93
CA GLY A 70 9.04 -11.63 28.27
C GLY A 70 7.72 -11.27 27.59
N VAL A 71 7.47 -9.96 27.39
CA VAL A 71 6.19 -9.45 26.89
C VAL A 71 5.84 -10.01 25.51
N LYS A 72 6.79 -9.97 24.56
CA LYS A 72 6.61 -10.54 23.22
C LYS A 72 6.17 -12.01 23.31
N ASN A 73 7.03 -12.86 23.88
CA ASN A 73 6.83 -14.31 23.84
C ASN A 73 5.61 -14.73 24.65
N GLY A 74 5.38 -14.11 25.81
CA GLY A 74 4.22 -14.42 26.64
C GLY A 74 2.89 -14.17 25.90
N ILE A 75 2.76 -13.01 25.27
CA ILE A 75 1.54 -12.64 24.51
C ILE A 75 1.43 -13.47 23.24
N GLN A 76 2.54 -13.67 22.51
CA GLN A 76 2.56 -14.48 21.30
C GLN A 76 2.13 -15.92 21.56
N ASN A 77 2.67 -16.55 22.59
CA ASN A 77 2.31 -17.91 22.96
C ASN A 77 0.85 -18.00 23.40
N PHE A 78 0.37 -17.02 24.18
CA PHE A 78 -1.02 -16.97 24.60
C PHE A 78 -1.97 -16.84 23.40
N ILE A 79 -1.75 -15.89 22.50
CA ILE A 79 -2.59 -15.71 21.31
C ILE A 79 -2.52 -16.94 20.40
N ALA A 80 -1.31 -17.44 20.08
CA ALA A 80 -1.13 -18.54 19.14
C ALA A 80 -1.78 -19.85 19.58
N LYS A 81 -1.86 -20.10 20.90
CA LYS A 81 -2.50 -21.30 21.45
C LYS A 81 -4.01 -21.16 21.62
N ASN A 82 -4.51 -19.94 21.83
CA ASN A 82 -5.87 -19.75 22.33
C ASN A 82 -6.82 -19.03 21.36
N LEU A 83 -6.31 -18.34 20.32
CA LEU A 83 -7.11 -17.73 19.27
C LEU A 83 -7.20 -18.67 18.05
N ALA A 84 -8.39 -18.80 17.46
CA ALA A 84 -8.56 -19.55 16.22
C ALA A 84 -7.69 -18.99 15.08
N LYS A 85 -7.07 -19.84 14.27
CA LYS A 85 -6.12 -19.44 13.23
C LYS A 85 -6.46 -20.09 11.89
N ASP A 86 -6.53 -19.26 10.84
CA ASP A 86 -6.49 -19.70 9.44
C ASP A 86 -5.26 -19.07 8.78
N VAL A 87 -4.28 -19.89 8.39
CA VAL A 87 -3.01 -19.39 7.84
C VAL A 87 -3.14 -18.83 6.43
N ASN A 88 -4.29 -19.05 5.75
CA ASN A 88 -4.52 -18.58 4.39
C ASN A 88 -5.11 -17.16 4.33
N THR A 89 -5.41 -16.57 5.49
CA THR A 89 -5.93 -15.20 5.58
C THR A 89 -4.81 -14.17 5.71
N VAL A 90 -5.17 -12.87 5.76
CA VAL A 90 -4.18 -11.78 5.86
C VAL A 90 -3.31 -11.94 7.13
N PRO A 91 -1.97 -11.96 6.99
CA PRO A 91 -1.07 -12.05 8.14
C PRO A 91 -0.94 -10.69 8.83
N ILE A 92 -1.22 -10.66 10.13
CA ILE A 92 -1.21 -9.44 10.95
C ILE A 92 -0.12 -9.52 12.02
N LEU A 93 0.63 -8.43 12.14
CA LEU A 93 1.53 -8.17 13.25
C LEU A 93 0.76 -7.46 14.38
N TYR A 94 0.76 -8.09 15.55
CA TYR A 94 0.22 -7.51 16.78
C TYR A 94 1.31 -6.68 17.47
N ASN A 95 1.37 -5.38 17.17
CA ASN A 95 2.45 -4.51 17.61
C ASN A 95 2.08 -3.71 18.87
N LEU A 96 2.61 -4.12 20.02
CA LEU A 96 2.38 -3.43 21.29
C LEU A 96 3.05 -2.06 21.28
N LYS A 97 2.26 -1.01 21.46
CA LYS A 97 2.75 0.37 21.63
C LYS A 97 2.86 0.74 23.11
N THR A 98 1.91 0.26 23.92
CA THR A 98 1.88 0.46 25.38
C THR A 98 1.42 -0.81 26.08
N LEU A 99 2.06 -1.14 27.20
CA LEU A 99 1.52 -2.07 28.20
C LEU A 99 2.04 -1.62 29.56
N THR A 100 1.14 -1.06 30.37
CA THR A 100 1.49 -0.44 31.65
C THR A 100 0.53 -0.86 32.76
N VAL A 101 1.08 -1.00 33.97
CA VAL A 101 0.39 -1.24 35.23
C VAL A 101 0.80 -0.12 36.18
N ALA A 102 -0.20 0.59 36.69
CA ALA A 102 0.00 1.65 37.68
C ALA A 102 -0.90 1.41 38.87
N GLU A 103 -0.33 1.32 40.07
CA GLU A 103 -1.07 1.12 41.30
C GLU A 103 -0.91 2.28 42.27
N SER A 104 -2.01 2.62 42.93
CA SER A 104 -2.13 3.65 43.96
C SER A 104 -2.89 3.10 45.17
N ARG A 105 -2.70 3.73 46.33
CA ARG A 105 -3.45 3.40 47.55
C ARG A 105 -4.59 4.39 47.73
N LYS A 106 -5.79 3.87 47.98
CA LYS A 106 -6.96 4.67 48.38
C LYS A 106 -7.81 3.83 49.34
N GLU A 107 -8.16 4.40 50.49
CA GLU A 107 -9.06 3.78 51.48
C GLU A 107 -8.61 2.38 51.95
N GLY A 108 -7.31 2.18 52.16
CA GLY A 108 -6.76 0.90 52.65
C GLY A 108 -6.64 -0.21 51.59
N ALA A 109 -7.14 0.01 50.36
CA ALA A 109 -7.02 -0.91 49.24
C ALA A 109 -6.01 -0.42 48.17
N VAL A 110 -5.54 -1.36 47.36
CA VAL A 110 -4.76 -1.06 46.15
C VAL A 110 -5.74 -0.87 45.00
N ASN A 111 -5.67 0.29 44.36
CA ASN A 111 -6.41 0.62 43.14
C ASN A 111 -5.39 0.66 42.01
N GLY A 112 -5.55 -0.24 41.04
CA GLY A 112 -4.66 -0.36 39.91
C GLY A 112 -5.37 -0.04 38.61
N LYS A 113 -4.58 0.39 37.63
CA LYS A 113 -5.00 0.56 36.25
C LYS A 113 -4.00 -0.15 35.36
N MET A 114 -4.51 -1.01 34.48
CA MET A 114 -3.73 -1.61 33.41
C MET A 114 -4.18 -1.02 32.07
N THR A 115 -3.23 -0.61 31.24
CA THR A 115 -3.47 -0.02 29.92
C THR A 115 -2.71 -0.82 28.87
N LEU A 116 -3.37 -1.13 27.76
CA LEU A 116 -2.79 -1.81 26.61
C LEU A 116 -3.15 -1.04 25.33
N SER A 117 -2.14 -0.73 24.53
CA SER A 117 -2.29 -0.10 23.22
C SER A 117 -1.59 -0.96 22.18
N VAL A 118 -2.32 -1.32 21.12
CA VAL A 118 -1.85 -2.25 20.09
C VAL A 118 -2.17 -1.69 18.72
N SER A 119 -1.14 -1.58 17.88
CA SER A 119 -1.34 -1.34 16.46
C SER A 119 -1.38 -2.67 15.73
N PHE A 120 -2.44 -2.87 14.96
CA PHE A 120 -2.58 -4.00 14.04
C PHE A 120 -2.00 -3.59 12.71
N GLU A 121 -0.93 -4.27 12.30
CA GLU A 121 -0.17 -3.93 11.10
C GLU A 121 -0.23 -5.13 10.15
N ARG A 122 -0.62 -4.92 8.88
CA ARG A 122 -0.54 -5.96 7.86
C ARG A 122 0.91 -6.23 7.55
N ILE A 123 1.29 -7.50 7.49
CA ILE A 123 2.60 -7.94 7.03
C ILE A 123 2.57 -8.04 5.50
N GLY A 124 3.35 -7.19 4.83
CA GLY A 124 3.61 -7.24 3.40
C GLY A 124 4.83 -8.09 3.07
N LYS A 125 5.31 -8.02 1.83
CA LYS A 125 6.48 -8.79 1.38
C LYS A 125 7.78 -8.28 2.00
N ASN A 126 7.92 -6.95 2.13
CA ASN A 126 9.14 -6.29 2.59
C ASN A 126 8.89 -5.29 3.74
N ASP A 127 7.63 -5.04 4.07
CA ASP A 127 7.21 -3.97 4.96
C ASP A 127 6.02 -4.39 5.84
N THR A 128 5.59 -3.47 6.69
CA THR A 128 4.35 -3.60 7.47
C THR A 128 3.55 -2.32 7.36
N VAL A 129 2.26 -2.43 7.08
CA VAL A 129 1.35 -1.29 6.92
C VAL A 129 0.41 -1.24 8.11
N ALA A 130 0.43 -0.16 8.88
CA ALA A 130 -0.49 0.03 9.99
C ALA A 130 -1.94 0.16 9.50
N LEU A 131 -2.85 -0.60 10.10
CA LEU A 131 -4.27 -0.62 9.74
C LEU A 131 -5.08 0.21 10.75
N VAL A 132 -4.98 -0.15 12.02
CA VAL A 132 -5.73 0.49 13.11
C VAL A 132 -5.00 0.28 14.44
N THR A 133 -5.22 1.19 15.38
CA THR A 133 -4.73 1.06 16.76
C THR A 133 -5.92 0.89 17.70
N SER A 134 -5.82 -0.08 18.60
CA SER A 134 -6.77 -0.32 19.69
C SER A 134 -6.15 0.12 21.01
N ASP A 135 -6.81 1.02 21.72
CA ASP A 135 -6.42 1.51 23.03
C ASP A 135 -7.47 1.09 24.06
N VAL A 136 -7.06 0.23 25.00
CA VAL A 136 -7.93 -0.31 26.04
C VAL A 136 -7.30 -0.15 27.41
N PHE A 137 -8.14 -0.04 28.44
CA PHE A 137 -7.69 -0.03 29.82
C PHE A 137 -8.71 -0.66 30.73
N MET A 138 -8.25 -1.11 31.89
CA MET A 138 -9.10 -1.64 32.95
C MET A 138 -8.58 -1.20 34.30
N ASP A 139 -9.49 -0.67 35.10
CA ASP A 139 -9.26 -0.42 36.51
C ASP A 139 -9.57 -1.69 37.31
N TYR A 140 -8.77 -1.96 38.34
CA TYR A 140 -8.97 -3.10 39.23
C TYR A 140 -8.67 -2.71 40.68
N LYS A 141 -9.25 -3.45 41.62
CA LYS A 141 -9.00 -3.31 43.05
C LYS A 141 -8.50 -4.62 43.64
N ARG A 142 -7.58 -4.52 44.59
CA ARG A 142 -7.11 -5.69 45.34
C ARG A 142 -6.67 -5.32 46.76
N SER A 143 -6.69 -6.31 47.64
CA SER A 143 -6.16 -6.18 48.99
C SER A 143 -4.65 -5.99 49.00
N ILE A 144 -4.16 -5.28 50.00
CA ILE A 144 -2.73 -5.15 50.27
C ILE A 144 -2.27 -6.38 51.06
N VAL A 145 -1.44 -7.21 50.45
CA VAL A 145 -0.91 -8.45 51.04
C VAL A 145 0.54 -8.60 50.62
N ALA A 146 1.37 -9.16 51.51
CA ALA A 146 2.82 -9.31 51.31
C ALA A 146 3.19 -10.12 50.06
N SER A 147 2.28 -10.96 49.56
CA SER A 147 2.40 -11.67 48.30
C SER A 147 1.15 -11.43 47.46
N PRO A 148 1.17 -10.44 46.55
CA PRO A 148 0.00 -10.10 45.75
C PRO A 148 -0.45 -11.28 44.89
N ASN A 149 -1.77 -11.50 44.80
CA ASN A 149 -2.33 -12.55 43.96
C ASN A 149 -2.17 -12.18 42.48
N MET A 150 -1.23 -12.82 41.80
CA MET A 150 -0.94 -12.57 40.38
C MET A 150 -2.08 -13.00 39.44
N ASN A 151 -2.98 -13.89 39.89
CA ASN A 151 -4.12 -14.35 39.07
C ASN A 151 -5.08 -13.21 38.71
N ASN A 152 -5.23 -12.21 39.58
CA ASN A 152 -6.08 -11.05 39.30
C ASN A 152 -5.50 -10.19 38.18
N LEU A 153 -4.18 -9.95 38.22
CA LEU A 153 -3.48 -9.16 37.20
C LEU A 153 -3.42 -9.90 35.86
N GLU A 154 -3.22 -11.21 35.90
CA GLU A 154 -3.33 -12.07 34.73
C GLU A 154 -4.73 -11.98 34.09
N SER A 155 -5.80 -12.09 34.88
CA SER A 155 -7.17 -11.98 34.38
C SER A 155 -7.43 -10.63 33.71
N VAL A 156 -6.94 -9.54 34.30
CA VAL A 156 -7.06 -8.20 33.72
C VAL A 156 -6.30 -8.13 32.39
N LEU A 157 -5.06 -8.64 32.33
CA LEU A 157 -4.29 -8.65 31.08
C LEU A 157 -4.96 -9.50 29.99
N ASN A 158 -5.47 -10.68 30.34
CA ASN A 158 -6.23 -11.53 29.41
C ASN A 158 -7.43 -10.77 28.82
N GLN A 159 -8.20 -10.09 29.67
CA GLN A 159 -9.36 -9.31 29.22
C GLN A 159 -8.96 -8.16 28.29
N LEU A 160 -7.87 -7.44 28.58
CA LEU A 160 -7.37 -6.40 27.68
C LEU A 160 -6.94 -6.97 26.32
N ILE A 161 -6.20 -8.09 26.30
CA ILE A 161 -5.80 -8.74 25.04
C ILE A 161 -7.05 -9.13 24.23
N VAL A 162 -8.04 -9.75 24.87
CA VAL A 162 -9.31 -10.11 24.22
C VAL A 162 -10.02 -8.88 23.67
N GLN A 163 -10.14 -7.79 24.44
CA GLN A 163 -10.78 -6.55 23.96
C GLN A 163 -10.08 -5.94 22.73
N THR A 164 -8.74 -5.96 22.68
CA THR A 164 -8.03 -5.47 21.49
C THR A 164 -8.28 -6.34 20.26
N LEU A 165 -8.35 -7.66 20.43
CA LEU A 165 -8.61 -8.61 19.35
C LEU A 165 -10.06 -8.52 18.85
N ASP A 166 -11.00 -8.30 19.76
CA ASP A 166 -12.42 -8.14 19.46
C ASP A 166 -12.65 -6.86 18.64
N TYR A 167 -12.09 -5.75 19.12
CA TYR A 167 -12.07 -4.47 18.39
C TYR A 167 -11.51 -4.62 16.97
N PHE A 168 -10.39 -5.33 16.81
CA PHE A 168 -9.81 -5.54 15.50
C PHE A 168 -10.66 -6.47 14.62
N THR A 169 -11.33 -7.46 15.21
CA THR A 169 -12.25 -8.34 14.49
C THR A 169 -13.44 -7.55 13.93
N ASP A 170 -14.05 -6.69 14.74
CA ASP A 170 -15.14 -5.81 14.30
C ASP A 170 -14.68 -4.83 13.23
N TRP A 171 -13.47 -4.26 13.41
CA TRP A 171 -12.87 -3.40 12.40
C TRP A 171 -12.66 -4.14 11.07
N MET A 172 -12.17 -5.38 11.11
CA MET A 172 -11.97 -6.21 9.91
C MET A 172 -13.30 -6.55 9.22
N GLN A 173 -14.37 -6.84 9.96
CA GLN A 173 -15.70 -7.09 9.38
C GLN A 173 -16.18 -5.92 8.50
N ILE A 174 -15.86 -4.69 8.88
CA ILE A 174 -16.27 -3.48 8.17
C ILE A 174 -15.32 -3.17 6.99
N ASN A 175 -14.02 -3.42 7.18
CA ASN A 175 -12.95 -2.85 6.34
C ASN A 175 -12.26 -3.85 5.39
N ASN A 176 -12.39 -5.16 5.59
CA ASN A 176 -11.65 -6.19 4.84
C ASN A 176 -11.77 -6.07 3.31
N GLU A 177 -12.87 -5.51 2.80
CA GLU A 177 -13.10 -5.35 1.35
C GLU A 177 -13.00 -3.91 0.85
N LYS A 178 -12.73 -2.96 1.75
CA LYS A 178 -12.78 -1.51 1.48
C LYS A 178 -11.46 -0.81 1.78
N HIS A 179 -10.63 -1.40 2.63
CA HIS A 179 -9.36 -0.82 3.00
C HIS A 179 -8.27 -1.21 2.00
N GLU A 180 -7.59 -0.22 1.45
CA GLU A 180 -6.56 -0.41 0.42
C GLU A 180 -5.46 -1.37 0.86
N ALA A 181 -4.92 -1.21 2.07
CA ALA A 181 -3.87 -2.09 2.57
C ALA A 181 -4.30 -3.58 2.61
N LEU A 182 -5.60 -3.89 2.65
CA LEU A 182 -6.12 -5.26 2.68
C LEU A 182 -6.46 -5.81 1.29
N ASN A 183 -6.09 -5.10 0.22
CA ASN A 183 -6.39 -5.53 -1.13
C ASN A 183 -5.73 -6.88 -1.46
N LYS A 184 -6.40 -7.63 -2.32
CA LYS A 184 -6.00 -8.95 -2.83
C LYS A 184 -5.35 -8.84 -4.21
N GLY A 185 -5.13 -7.62 -4.70
CA GLY A 185 -4.64 -7.33 -6.04
C GLY A 185 -5.38 -6.17 -6.71
N VAL A 186 -5.10 -6.03 -8.00
CA VAL A 186 -5.62 -4.95 -8.85
C VAL A 186 -6.52 -5.50 -9.94
N GLU A 187 -7.54 -4.74 -10.30
CA GLU A 187 -8.41 -4.97 -11.44
C GLU A 187 -8.45 -3.69 -12.28
N ILE A 188 -8.06 -3.79 -13.56
CA ILE A 188 -7.87 -2.62 -14.42
C ILE A 188 -8.88 -2.64 -15.55
N PHE A 189 -9.73 -1.62 -15.57
CA PHE A 189 -10.75 -1.39 -16.57
C PHE A 189 -10.25 -0.33 -17.57
N ILE A 190 -10.02 -0.76 -18.81
CA ILE A 190 -9.78 0.16 -19.91
C ILE A 190 -11.14 0.67 -20.39
N MET A 191 -11.42 1.94 -20.14
CA MET A 191 -12.65 2.61 -20.53
C MET A 191 -12.64 2.91 -22.03
N PRO A 192 -13.81 3.08 -22.67
CA PRO A 192 -13.87 3.58 -24.03
C PRO A 192 -13.12 4.90 -24.17
N ASP A 193 -12.41 5.08 -25.28
CA ASP A 193 -11.68 6.32 -25.55
C ASP A 193 -12.61 7.52 -25.62
N PHE A 194 -12.08 8.68 -25.25
CA PHE A 194 -12.82 9.94 -25.33
C PHE A 194 -13.11 10.33 -26.79
N LYS A 195 -14.36 10.68 -27.11
CA LYS A 195 -14.85 10.89 -28.49
C LYS A 195 -15.55 12.23 -28.73
N LYS A 196 -15.29 13.26 -27.93
CA LYS A 196 -16.00 14.55 -28.07
C LYS A 196 -15.08 15.63 -28.60
N ASN A 197 -15.21 15.94 -29.89
CA ASN A 197 -14.52 17.06 -30.50
C ASN A 197 -14.93 18.39 -29.87
N ASP A 198 -14.00 19.34 -29.85
CA ASP A 198 -14.24 20.72 -29.46
C ASP A 198 -13.78 21.69 -30.55
N LYS A 199 -13.73 22.99 -30.21
CA LYS A 199 -13.37 24.04 -31.17
C LYS A 199 -11.95 23.84 -31.72
N ASP A 200 -11.02 23.39 -30.90
CA ASP A 200 -9.59 23.32 -31.21
C ASP A 200 -9.04 21.88 -31.24
N THR A 201 -9.78 20.89 -30.77
CA THR A 201 -9.30 19.50 -30.67
C THR A 201 -10.20 18.54 -31.44
N ILE A 202 -9.56 17.66 -32.23
CA ILE A 202 -10.21 16.50 -32.86
C ILE A 202 -9.70 15.22 -32.22
N TYR A 203 -10.62 14.34 -31.87
CA TYR A 203 -10.31 13.04 -31.29
C TYR A 203 -10.42 11.94 -32.34
N TYR A 204 -9.46 11.00 -32.30
CA TYR A 204 -9.25 9.95 -33.30
C TYR A 204 -10.52 9.13 -33.57
N GLU A 205 -11.25 8.82 -32.51
CA GLU A 205 -12.44 7.98 -32.53
C GLU A 205 -13.68 8.61 -33.18
N THR A 206 -13.60 9.88 -33.58
CA THR A 206 -14.76 10.62 -34.12
C THR A 206 -14.85 10.52 -35.63
N ARG A 207 -13.76 10.84 -36.33
CA ARG A 207 -13.61 10.79 -37.78
C ARG A 207 -12.14 10.96 -38.17
N LYS A 208 -11.83 10.63 -39.42
CA LYS A 208 -10.55 10.99 -40.05
C LYS A 208 -10.38 12.51 -40.15
N ILE A 209 -9.13 12.96 -40.19
CA ILE A 209 -8.79 14.38 -40.36
C ILE A 209 -9.07 14.85 -41.79
N ASN A 210 -9.28 16.14 -41.95
CA ASN A 210 -9.33 16.81 -43.25
C ASN A 210 -8.67 18.19 -43.16
N TRP A 211 -8.50 18.87 -44.28
CA TRP A 211 -7.78 20.15 -44.32
C TRP A 211 -8.43 21.27 -43.49
N ASP A 212 -9.73 21.22 -43.18
CA ASP A 212 -10.39 22.21 -42.31
C ASP A 212 -9.96 22.11 -40.83
N ASP A 213 -9.29 21.01 -40.47
CA ASP A 213 -8.70 20.81 -39.14
C ASP A 213 -7.32 21.45 -39.00
N PHE A 214 -6.66 21.84 -40.09
CA PHE A 214 -5.31 22.44 -40.07
C PHE A 214 -5.41 23.98 -40.02
N ARG A 215 -5.71 24.50 -38.84
CA ARG A 215 -6.02 25.93 -38.61
C ARG A 215 -4.83 26.75 -38.11
N GLY A 216 -3.71 26.09 -37.85
CA GLY A 216 -2.45 26.73 -37.48
C GLY A 216 -1.84 27.51 -38.62
N LYS A 217 -1.01 28.51 -38.28
CA LYS A 217 -0.24 29.26 -39.28
C LYS A 217 0.98 28.44 -39.70
N PRO A 218 1.26 28.30 -41.01
CA PRO A 218 2.48 27.66 -41.47
C PRO A 218 3.72 28.30 -40.84
N ASN A 219 4.59 27.46 -40.27
CA ASN A 219 5.76 27.90 -39.51
C ASN A 219 7.09 27.40 -40.10
N SER A 220 7.04 26.74 -41.25
CA SER A 220 8.21 26.21 -41.95
C SER A 220 8.12 26.47 -43.44
N MET A 221 9.24 26.90 -44.03
CA MET A 221 9.43 26.96 -45.48
C MET A 221 9.93 25.62 -46.06
N ARG A 222 10.35 24.68 -45.20
CA ARG A 222 10.93 23.39 -45.61
C ARG A 222 9.90 22.28 -45.78
N TYR A 223 8.79 22.35 -45.05
CA TYR A 223 7.75 21.31 -45.04
C TYR A 223 6.42 21.86 -45.54
N GLY A 224 5.64 21.01 -46.21
CA GLY A 224 4.35 21.39 -46.80
C GLY A 224 3.21 21.48 -45.78
N ALA A 225 3.19 20.57 -44.81
CA ALA A 225 2.21 20.49 -43.75
C ALA A 225 2.83 19.89 -42.48
N ALA A 226 2.13 20.01 -41.36
CA ALA A 226 2.45 19.30 -40.13
C ALA A 226 1.19 19.16 -39.26
N ILE A 227 0.92 17.94 -38.81
CA ILE A 227 -0.07 17.64 -37.77
C ILE A 227 0.56 17.70 -36.38
N PHE A 228 -0.17 18.29 -35.44
CA PHE A 228 0.11 18.16 -34.01
C PHE A 228 -0.81 17.08 -33.44
N SER A 229 -0.38 15.81 -33.51
CA SER A 229 -1.07 14.67 -32.91
C SER A 229 -0.42 14.25 -31.60
N ASN A 230 -1.22 13.89 -30.59
CA ASN A 230 -0.75 13.50 -29.28
C ASN A 230 -1.80 12.65 -28.54
N PHE A 231 -1.47 12.20 -27.34
CA PHE A 231 -2.39 11.46 -26.50
C PHE A 231 -2.31 11.89 -25.04
N GLY A 232 -3.36 11.54 -24.29
CA GLY A 232 -3.43 11.70 -22.85
C GLY A 232 -4.29 10.60 -22.25
N TYR A 233 -4.32 10.56 -20.92
CA TYR A 233 -5.20 9.64 -20.20
C TYR A 233 -5.75 10.29 -18.94
N HIS A 234 -6.86 9.74 -18.46
CA HIS A 234 -7.40 10.01 -17.15
C HIS A 234 -7.53 8.67 -16.41
N SER A 235 -7.11 8.64 -15.15
CA SER A 235 -7.28 7.47 -14.29
C SER A 235 -8.02 7.84 -13.02
N SER A 236 -8.86 6.92 -12.55
CA SER A 236 -9.49 7.00 -11.24
C SER A 236 -9.41 5.64 -10.55
N PHE A 237 -9.38 5.65 -9.22
CA PHE A 237 -9.15 4.47 -8.40
C PHE A 237 -10.21 4.36 -7.31
N LYS A 238 -10.59 3.13 -6.97
CA LYS A 238 -11.38 2.84 -5.78
C LYS A 238 -11.03 1.46 -5.25
N VAL A 239 -11.27 1.23 -3.97
CA VAL A 239 -11.18 -0.10 -3.38
C VAL A 239 -12.59 -0.69 -3.26
N SER A 240 -12.80 -1.86 -3.85
CA SER A 240 -14.09 -2.56 -3.80
C SER A 240 -13.90 -4.05 -3.87
N LYS A 241 -14.67 -4.82 -3.09
CA LYS A 241 -14.58 -6.29 -3.02
C LYS A 241 -13.17 -6.80 -2.72
N GLY A 242 -12.39 -6.01 -1.97
CA GLY A 242 -10.99 -6.31 -1.66
C GLY A 242 -10.05 -6.19 -2.85
N LEU A 243 -10.40 -5.48 -3.91
CA LEU A 243 -9.53 -5.20 -5.05
C LEU A 243 -9.35 -3.69 -5.22
N ILE A 244 -8.15 -3.29 -5.63
CA ILE A 244 -7.92 -1.95 -6.18
C ILE A 244 -8.46 -1.95 -7.61
N GLN A 245 -9.53 -1.21 -7.85
CA GLN A 245 -10.13 -1.06 -9.17
C GLN A 245 -9.67 0.25 -9.80
N ALA A 246 -8.95 0.15 -10.93
CA ALA A 246 -8.52 1.29 -11.72
C ALA A 246 -9.36 1.43 -12.98
N PHE A 247 -9.81 2.64 -13.28
CA PHE A 247 -10.55 2.97 -14.51
C PHE A 247 -9.71 3.94 -15.33
N VAL A 248 -9.26 3.50 -16.50
CA VAL A 248 -8.34 4.26 -17.36
C VAL A 248 -9.04 4.63 -18.67
N GLU A 249 -9.29 5.91 -18.87
CA GLU A 249 -9.78 6.47 -20.12
C GLU A 249 -8.60 7.08 -20.88
N THR A 250 -8.43 6.72 -22.16
CA THR A 250 -7.40 7.33 -23.00
C THR A 250 -8.00 8.28 -24.03
N ARG A 251 -7.18 9.20 -24.52
CA ARG A 251 -7.56 10.19 -25.50
C ARG A 251 -6.47 10.27 -26.55
N THR A 252 -6.80 9.97 -27.79
CA THR A 252 -5.92 10.18 -28.94
C THR A 252 -6.47 11.39 -29.69
N TYR A 253 -5.69 12.44 -29.84
CA TYR A 253 -6.18 13.71 -30.35
C TYR A 253 -5.18 14.46 -31.24
N MET A 254 -5.70 15.40 -32.02
CA MET A 254 -4.91 16.38 -32.75
C MET A 254 -5.37 17.80 -32.40
N VAL A 255 -4.44 18.75 -32.34
CA VAL A 255 -4.72 20.15 -32.00
C VAL A 255 -4.76 20.98 -33.28
N ARG A 256 -5.93 21.52 -33.62
CA ARG A 256 -6.22 22.23 -34.86
C ARG A 256 -5.39 23.50 -35.01
N GLY A 257 -5.32 24.32 -33.95
CA GLY A 257 -4.54 25.55 -33.94
C GLY A 257 -3.02 25.34 -34.01
N MET A 258 -2.53 24.12 -33.76
CA MET A 258 -1.11 23.76 -33.86
C MET A 258 -0.77 22.96 -35.12
N SER A 259 -1.79 22.54 -35.88
CA SER A 259 -1.63 21.80 -37.12
C SER A 259 -1.83 22.73 -38.31
N TRP A 260 -0.93 22.70 -39.28
CA TRP A 260 -0.91 23.67 -40.38
C TRP A 260 -0.57 23.02 -41.71
N ALA A 261 -0.99 23.64 -42.80
CA ALA A 261 -0.65 23.23 -44.16
C ALA A 261 -0.52 24.44 -45.08
N ASN A 262 0.49 24.43 -45.95
CA ASN A 262 0.61 25.36 -47.07
C ASN A 262 -0.43 24.99 -48.15
N GLU A 263 -0.94 25.98 -48.88
CA GLU A 263 -1.95 25.72 -49.94
C GLU A 263 -1.48 24.72 -50.99
N SER A 264 -0.19 24.76 -51.36
CA SER A 264 0.40 23.80 -52.32
C SER A 264 0.52 22.38 -51.78
N ALA A 265 0.42 22.18 -50.47
CA ALA A 265 0.51 20.88 -49.82
C ALA A 265 -0.87 20.25 -49.56
N LYS A 266 -1.97 20.95 -49.86
CA LYS A 266 -3.34 20.46 -49.64
C LYS A 266 -3.78 19.44 -50.69
N THR A 267 -3.08 18.32 -50.75
CA THR A 267 -3.37 17.17 -51.63
C THR A 267 -3.86 15.97 -50.82
N ASP A 268 -4.61 15.05 -51.43
CA ASP A 268 -5.06 13.83 -50.75
C ASP A 268 -3.90 12.97 -50.25
N TYR A 269 -2.79 12.96 -51.00
CA TYR A 269 -1.59 12.20 -50.64
C TYR A 269 -0.90 12.78 -49.40
N SER A 270 -0.74 14.11 -49.34
CA SER A 270 -0.20 14.78 -48.16
C SER A 270 -1.15 14.67 -46.96
N LEU A 271 -2.47 14.71 -47.17
CA LEU A 271 -3.42 14.49 -46.07
C LEU A 271 -3.31 13.07 -45.51
N ALA A 272 -3.11 12.07 -46.38
CA ALA A 272 -2.87 10.70 -45.96
C ALA A 272 -1.56 10.55 -45.17
N HIS A 273 -0.54 11.35 -45.48
CA HIS A 273 0.70 11.39 -44.70
C HIS A 273 0.45 11.85 -43.27
N GLU A 274 -0.26 12.98 -43.10
CA GLU A 274 -0.62 13.52 -41.80
C GLU A 274 -1.59 12.60 -41.02
N GLN A 275 -2.50 11.92 -41.73
CA GLN A 275 -3.39 10.94 -41.10
C GLN A 275 -2.59 9.75 -40.55
N LEU A 276 -1.51 9.33 -41.21
CA LEU A 276 -0.69 8.22 -40.71
C LEU A 276 0.06 8.59 -39.43
N HIS A 277 0.49 9.84 -39.26
CA HIS A 277 1.00 10.33 -37.97
C HIS A 277 -0.05 10.20 -36.86
N PHE A 278 -1.31 10.52 -37.16
CA PHE A 278 -2.40 10.33 -36.20
C PHE A 278 -2.66 8.84 -35.88
N ASP A 279 -2.54 7.97 -36.88
CA ASP A 279 -2.65 6.52 -36.72
C ASP A 279 -1.49 5.93 -35.90
N ILE A 280 -0.27 6.46 -36.03
CA ILE A 280 0.89 6.11 -35.19
C ILE A 280 0.61 6.47 -33.73
N THR A 281 0.07 7.66 -33.46
CA THR A 281 -0.33 8.06 -32.10
C THR A 281 -1.37 7.08 -31.54
N LYS A 282 -2.37 6.69 -32.34
CA LYS A 282 -3.35 5.68 -31.93
C LYS A 282 -2.70 4.33 -31.61
N LEU A 283 -1.77 3.86 -32.44
CA LEU A 283 -1.05 2.61 -32.21
C LEU A 283 -0.35 2.60 -30.86
N VAL A 284 0.34 3.68 -30.53
CA VAL A 284 1.04 3.81 -29.25
C VAL A 284 0.06 3.79 -28.08
N VAL A 285 -1.10 4.45 -28.21
CA VAL A 285 -2.15 4.41 -27.19
C VAL A 285 -2.69 2.99 -26.97
N GLU A 286 -2.88 2.20 -28.03
CA GLU A 286 -3.29 0.80 -27.89
C GLU A 286 -2.21 -0.04 -27.20
N ARG A 287 -0.92 0.22 -27.48
CA ARG A 287 0.20 -0.44 -26.78
C ARG A 287 0.24 -0.04 -25.30
N PHE A 288 0.05 1.23 -24.99
CA PHE A 288 -0.07 1.74 -23.62
C PHE A 288 -1.18 1.01 -22.86
N LYS A 289 -2.39 0.91 -23.43
CA LYS A 289 -3.52 0.18 -22.82
C LYS A 289 -3.17 -1.28 -22.53
N LYS A 290 -2.51 -1.96 -23.48
CA LYS A 290 -2.11 -3.37 -23.32
C LYS A 290 -1.13 -3.55 -22.15
N LYS A 291 -0.13 -2.66 -22.02
CA LYS A 291 0.84 -2.69 -20.91
C LYS A 291 0.18 -2.35 -19.58
N VAL A 292 -0.65 -1.31 -19.53
CA VAL A 292 -1.39 -0.90 -18.33
C VAL A 292 -2.31 -2.02 -17.83
N LYS A 293 -3.04 -2.69 -18.73
CA LYS A 293 -3.94 -3.80 -18.37
C LYS A 293 -3.22 -5.00 -17.73
N ALA A 294 -1.92 -5.15 -17.97
CA ALA A 294 -1.10 -6.23 -17.42
C ALA A 294 -0.38 -5.87 -16.11
N MET A 295 -0.60 -4.66 -15.57
CA MET A 295 0.08 -4.21 -14.35
C MET A 295 -0.46 -4.90 -13.09
N HIS A 296 0.44 -5.10 -12.13
CA HIS A 296 0.14 -5.51 -10.77
C HIS A 296 0.79 -4.53 -9.79
N ALA A 297 0.08 -4.15 -8.73
CA ALA A 297 0.57 -3.23 -7.73
C ALA A 297 0.02 -3.58 -6.34
N GLU A 298 0.72 -3.17 -5.28
CA GLU A 298 0.30 -3.39 -3.89
C GLU A 298 -0.54 -2.23 -3.33
N SER A 299 -0.44 -1.04 -3.95
CA SER A 299 -1.16 0.17 -3.57
C SER A 299 -1.65 0.96 -4.80
N ILE A 300 -2.60 1.87 -4.58
CA ILE A 300 -3.08 2.85 -5.55
C ILE A 300 -1.95 3.79 -5.94
N GLU A 301 -1.12 4.21 -4.99
CA GLU A 301 0.03 5.09 -5.25
C GLU A 301 1.04 4.42 -6.19
N ASP A 302 1.38 3.16 -5.94
CA ASP A 302 2.25 2.37 -6.82
C ASP A 302 1.63 2.22 -8.21
N LEU A 303 0.35 1.80 -8.29
CA LEU A 303 -0.32 1.61 -9.56
C LEU A 303 -0.38 2.90 -10.38
N ASN A 304 -0.73 4.02 -9.75
CA ASN A 304 -0.77 5.33 -10.38
C ASN A 304 0.63 5.74 -10.89
N SER A 305 1.67 5.52 -10.09
CA SER A 305 3.06 5.81 -10.47
C SER A 305 3.52 4.95 -11.65
N MET A 306 3.14 3.67 -11.68
CA MET A 306 3.42 2.76 -12.81
C MET A 306 2.72 3.22 -14.09
N ILE A 307 1.44 3.61 -14.02
CA ILE A 307 0.69 4.12 -15.18
C ILE A 307 1.32 5.42 -15.69
N GLN A 308 1.73 6.33 -14.80
CA GLN A 308 2.41 7.57 -15.16
C GLN A 308 3.76 7.32 -15.84
N TYR A 309 4.54 6.39 -15.32
CA TYR A 309 5.81 6.00 -15.94
C TYR A 309 5.60 5.42 -17.34
N GLU A 310 4.64 4.51 -17.49
CA GLU A 310 4.33 3.92 -18.80
C GLU A 310 3.79 4.95 -19.81
N TYR A 311 3.07 5.97 -19.34
CA TYR A 311 2.68 7.10 -20.19
C TYR A 311 3.90 7.84 -20.74
N LEU A 312 4.93 8.09 -19.93
CA LEU A 312 6.16 8.75 -20.38
C LEU A 312 6.94 7.88 -21.37
N GLU A 313 7.01 6.57 -21.14
CA GLU A 313 7.61 5.62 -22.09
C GLU A 313 6.86 5.59 -23.41
N SER A 314 5.53 5.54 -23.37
CA SER A 314 4.68 5.58 -24.56
C SER A 314 4.83 6.92 -25.30
N TYR A 315 4.95 8.04 -24.58
CA TYR A 315 5.23 9.35 -25.20
C TYR A 315 6.58 9.37 -25.93
N ARG A 316 7.63 8.75 -25.36
CA ARG A 316 8.93 8.60 -26.04
C ARG A 316 8.83 7.71 -27.27
N GLU A 317 8.10 6.61 -27.18
CA GLU A 317 7.83 5.70 -28.31
C GLU A 317 7.13 6.41 -29.46
N MET A 318 6.06 7.18 -29.17
CA MET A 318 5.32 7.96 -30.15
C MET A 318 6.23 8.92 -30.91
N ASN A 319 7.04 9.71 -30.20
CA ASN A 319 7.94 10.68 -30.85
C ASN A 319 9.02 9.99 -31.69
N ARG A 320 9.53 8.84 -31.23
CA ARG A 320 10.48 8.03 -32.01
C ARG A 320 9.85 7.52 -33.30
N LEU A 321 8.65 6.94 -33.23
CA LEU A 321 7.97 6.39 -34.41
C LEU A 321 7.56 7.48 -35.42
N GLN A 322 7.05 8.62 -34.95
CA GLN A 322 6.75 9.77 -35.82
C GLN A 322 8.01 10.25 -36.54
N LYS A 323 9.14 10.38 -35.82
CA LYS A 323 10.43 10.75 -36.41
C LYS A 323 10.93 9.72 -37.43
N GLU A 324 10.89 8.44 -37.09
CA GLU A 324 11.30 7.35 -38.00
C GLU A 324 10.48 7.36 -39.28
N TYR A 325 9.16 7.57 -39.16
CA TYR A 325 8.28 7.66 -40.32
C TYR A 325 8.61 8.88 -41.19
N ASP A 326 8.82 10.06 -40.61
CA ASP A 326 9.23 11.27 -41.32
C ASP A 326 10.57 11.08 -42.05
N ASP A 327 11.57 10.53 -41.36
CA ASP A 327 12.92 10.33 -41.91
C ASP A 327 12.89 9.33 -43.08
N GLU A 328 12.20 8.19 -42.91
CA GLU A 328 12.13 7.12 -43.93
C GLU A 328 11.27 7.50 -45.14
N SER A 329 10.16 8.21 -44.93
CA SER A 329 9.31 8.71 -46.02
C SER A 329 9.86 9.99 -46.67
N ARG A 330 10.98 10.51 -46.17
CA ARG A 330 11.56 11.81 -46.56
C ARG A 330 10.52 12.93 -46.51
N HIS A 331 9.78 13.01 -45.40
CA HIS A 331 8.68 13.96 -45.19
C HIS A 331 7.65 13.93 -46.34
N SER A 332 7.07 12.76 -46.61
CA SER A 332 6.13 12.46 -47.69
C SER A 332 6.70 12.39 -49.12
N LEU A 333 7.97 12.71 -49.36
CA LEU A 333 8.54 12.68 -50.72
C LEU A 333 8.72 11.26 -51.29
N ASP A 334 8.78 10.25 -50.43
CA ASP A 334 8.92 8.84 -50.82
C ASP A 334 7.60 8.08 -50.68
N THR A 335 6.90 7.95 -51.81
CA THR A 335 5.57 7.30 -51.88
C THR A 335 5.62 5.81 -51.56
N PHE A 336 6.72 5.14 -51.90
CA PHE A 336 6.89 3.71 -51.63
C PHE A 336 7.06 3.48 -50.13
N LYS A 337 7.93 4.26 -49.47
CA LYS A 337 8.13 4.18 -48.02
C LYS A 337 6.88 4.53 -47.23
N GLN A 338 6.12 5.53 -47.67
CA GLN A 338 4.84 5.85 -47.05
C GLN A 338 3.85 4.67 -47.13
N ALA A 339 3.75 4.01 -48.29
CA ALA A 339 2.90 2.84 -48.46
C ALA A 339 3.33 1.66 -47.56
N GLU A 340 4.64 1.42 -47.40
CA GLU A 340 5.17 0.43 -46.46
C GLU A 340 4.74 0.74 -45.02
N TRP A 341 4.88 1.99 -44.58
CA TRP A 341 4.46 2.41 -43.24
C TRP A 341 2.96 2.26 -43.00
N VAL A 342 2.13 2.56 -44.00
CA VAL A 342 0.67 2.35 -43.91
C VAL A 342 0.36 0.88 -43.61
N GLN A 343 0.99 -0.05 -44.32
CA GLN A 343 0.77 -1.49 -44.06
C GLN A 343 1.31 -1.90 -42.69
N LYS A 344 2.48 -1.39 -42.31
CA LYS A 344 3.13 -1.66 -41.02
C LYS A 344 2.26 -1.23 -39.84
N VAL A 345 1.76 0.01 -39.86
CA VAL A 345 0.90 0.56 -38.80
C VAL A 345 -0.44 -0.18 -38.75
N LYS A 346 -1.04 -0.49 -39.89
CA LYS A 346 -2.28 -1.28 -39.96
C LYS A 346 -2.10 -2.67 -39.34
N MET A 347 -1.01 -3.36 -39.67
CA MET A 347 -0.68 -4.66 -39.10
C MET A 347 -0.49 -4.55 -37.58
N TRP A 348 0.34 -3.61 -37.12
CA TRP A 348 0.59 -3.41 -35.69
C TRP A 348 -0.68 -3.05 -34.90
N LEU A 349 -1.58 -2.23 -35.46
CA LEU A 349 -2.85 -1.93 -34.84
C LEU A 349 -3.70 -3.20 -34.68
N SER A 350 -3.74 -4.06 -35.70
CA SER A 350 -4.48 -5.33 -35.62
C SER A 350 -3.91 -6.30 -34.58
N GLU A 351 -2.59 -6.34 -34.40
CA GLU A 351 -1.91 -7.21 -33.42
C GLU A 351 -2.07 -6.77 -31.98
N VAL A 352 -2.32 -5.48 -31.76
CA VAL A 352 -2.47 -4.91 -30.41
C VAL A 352 -3.93 -4.92 -29.97
N VAL A 353 -4.87 -4.74 -30.91
CA VAL A 353 -6.32 -4.72 -30.64
C VAL A 353 -6.93 -6.14 -30.67
N GLY A 354 -6.36 -7.05 -31.46
CA GLY A 354 -6.70 -8.48 -31.43
C GLY A 354 -6.07 -9.21 -30.25
#